data_AF-A0A831KUA6-F1
#
_entry.id   AF-A0A831KUA6-F1
#
_cell.length_a   1.000
_cell.length_b   1.000
_cell.length_c   1.000
_cell.angle_alpha   90.00
_cell.angle_beta   90.00
_cell.angle_gamma   90.00
#
_symmetry.space_group_name_H-M   'P 1'
#
loop_
_entity.id
_entity.type
_entity.pdbx_description
1 polymer ?
#
loop_
_entity_poly.entity_id
_entity_poly.type
_entity_poly.pdbx_seq_one_letter_code
_entity_poly.pdbx_strand_id
1 'polypeptide(L)'
;MWRTKIEKFPDKCRILLQPESSDLTLGGYGLKDIVVYRGAPVSINALEKKLNEILEAKLLVKGNSLIVELNANCEKLVELVLNTINKMLADAEKDLIRLERVICESVKKYVEKNK
;
A
#
# COMPACT_ATOMS: atom_id res chain seq x y z
N MET A 1 1.77 8.98 7.99
CA MET A 1 1.76 7.54 7.57
C MET A 1 3.02 7.22 6.81
N TRP A 2 3.36 8.00 5.77
CA TRP A 2 4.66 7.93 5.12
C TRP A 2 5.48 9.18 5.43
N ARG A 3 6.73 8.99 5.86
CA ARG A 3 7.77 10.00 5.73
C ARG A 3 8.24 10.01 4.28
N THR A 4 8.21 11.17 3.64
CA THR A 4 8.51 11.32 2.20
C THR A 4 9.82 12.05 1.98
N LYS A 5 10.67 11.54 1.08
CA LYS A 5 11.86 12.22 0.55
C LYS A 5 11.82 12.17 -0.98
N ILE A 6 12.14 13.28 -1.64
CA ILE A 6 12.11 13.38 -3.10
C ILE A 6 13.54 13.53 -3.61
N GLU A 7 13.90 12.73 -4.62
CA GLU A 7 15.16 12.85 -5.35
C GLU A 7 14.85 13.22 -6.80
N LYS A 8 15.27 14.43 -7.20
CA LYS A 8 15.03 14.97 -8.53
C LYS A 8 16.21 14.65 -9.45
N PHE A 9 15.91 14.19 -10.66
CA PHE A 9 16.85 14.00 -11.76
C PHE A 9 16.32 14.76 -12.99
N PRO A 10 17.13 15.02 -14.03
CA PRO A 10 16.72 15.82 -15.19
C PRO A 10 15.42 15.33 -15.86
N ASP A 11 15.28 14.01 -16.06
CA ASP A 11 14.13 13.42 -16.78
C ASP A 11 13.34 12.42 -15.91
N LYS A 12 13.71 12.32 -14.63
CA LYS A 12 13.17 11.31 -13.72
C LYS A 12 13.02 11.87 -12.32
N CYS A 13 12.14 11.25 -11.56
CA CYS A 13 12.04 11.52 -10.14
C CYS A 13 11.89 10.24 -9.35
N ARG A 14 12.46 10.22 -8.14
CA ARG A 14 12.21 9.18 -7.16
C ARG A 14 11.53 9.76 -5.94
N ILE A 15 10.44 9.14 -5.54
CA ILE A 15 9.75 9.41 -4.28
C ILE A 15 10.05 8.24 -3.34
N LEU A 16 10.78 8.53 -2.27
CA LEU A 16 11.08 7.56 -1.21
C LEU A 16 10.03 7.72 -0.13
N LEU A 17 9.28 6.64 0.10
CA LEU A 17 8.23 6.55 1.11
C LEU A 17 8.69 5.59 2.21
N GLN A 18 8.87 6.12 3.41
CA GLN A 18 9.24 5.34 4.59
C GLN A 18 8.07 5.26 5.55
N PRO A 19 7.72 4.09 6.09
CA PRO A 19 6.68 4.00 7.10
C PRO A 19 7.04 4.85 8.32
N GLU A 20 6.09 5.68 8.76
CA GLU A 20 6.24 6.59 9.89
C GLU A 20 5.60 6.04 11.18
N SER A 21 4.66 5.10 11.02
CA SER A 21 3.90 4.48 12.11
C SER A 21 4.09 2.97 12.10
N SER A 22 4.01 2.33 13.28
CA SER A 22 4.00 0.87 13.43
C SER A 22 2.84 0.18 12.70
N ASP A 23 1.75 0.91 12.45
CA ASP A 23 0.58 0.44 11.70
C ASP A 23 0.87 0.17 10.23
N LEU A 24 2.01 0.64 9.71
CA LEU A 24 2.40 0.48 8.32
C LEU A 24 3.77 -0.19 8.26
N THR A 25 3.88 -1.27 7.51
CA THR A 25 5.13 -2.00 7.33
C THR A 25 5.35 -2.37 5.87
N LEU A 26 6.62 -2.50 5.49
CA LEU A 26 7.03 -3.02 4.18
C LEU A 26 7.50 -4.46 4.36
N GLY A 27 6.91 -5.36 3.60
CA GLY A 27 6.95 -6.79 3.87
C GLY A 27 6.07 -7.20 5.05
N GLY A 28 6.04 -8.50 5.33
CA GLY A 28 5.19 -9.09 6.38
C GLY A 28 4.75 -10.49 5.98
N TYR A 29 4.35 -11.31 6.95
CA TYR A 29 3.86 -12.67 6.69
C TYR A 29 4.83 -13.57 5.87
N GLY A 30 6.14 -13.32 5.96
CA GLY A 30 7.16 -14.00 5.16
C GLY A 30 7.34 -13.47 3.73
N LEU A 31 6.54 -12.48 3.31
CA LEU A 31 6.59 -11.84 2.01
C LEU A 31 7.37 -10.51 2.07
N LYS A 32 8.09 -10.20 0.98
CA LYS A 32 8.90 -8.96 0.86
C LYS A 32 8.29 -7.94 -0.08
N ASP A 33 7.34 -8.36 -0.90
CA ASP A 33 6.73 -7.65 -2.02
C ASP A 33 5.32 -7.15 -1.68
N ILE A 34 5.08 -6.84 -0.40
CA ILE A 34 3.82 -6.30 0.10
C ILE A 34 4.05 -5.06 0.95
N VAL A 35 3.01 -4.24 1.07
CA VAL A 35 2.83 -3.23 2.11
C VAL A 35 1.73 -3.73 3.02
N VAL A 36 1.95 -3.75 4.33
CA VAL A 36 0.91 -4.12 5.29
C VAL A 36 0.50 -2.88 6.05
N TYR A 37 -0.77 -2.50 5.93
CA TYR A 37 -1.37 -1.41 6.69
C TYR A 37 -2.46 -1.96 7.60
N ARG A 38 -2.27 -1.84 8.91
CA ARG A 38 -3.18 -2.32 9.96
C ARG A 38 -3.64 -3.78 9.74
N GLY A 39 -2.67 -4.62 9.40
CA GLY A 39 -2.90 -6.05 9.13
C GLY A 39 -3.39 -6.36 7.72
N ALA A 40 -3.82 -5.37 6.93
CA ALA A 40 -4.24 -5.57 5.55
C ALA A 40 -3.02 -5.55 4.58
N PRO A 41 -2.71 -6.67 3.90
CA PRO A 41 -1.62 -6.72 2.95
C PRO A 41 -2.07 -6.21 1.58
N VAL A 42 -1.25 -5.37 0.95
CA VAL A 42 -1.39 -4.94 -0.44
C VAL A 42 -0.10 -5.25 -1.18
N SER A 43 -0.18 -5.98 -2.29
CA SER A 43 1.01 -6.28 -3.09
C SER A 43 1.58 -5.03 -3.75
N ILE A 44 2.91 -4.95 -3.82
CA ILE A 44 3.61 -3.85 -4.49
C ILE A 44 3.25 -3.80 -5.98
N ASN A 45 3.09 -4.96 -6.61
CA ASN A 45 2.63 -5.06 -8.01
C ASN A 45 1.22 -4.49 -8.19
N ALA A 46 0.31 -4.69 -7.24
CA ALA A 46 -1.03 -4.10 -7.32
C ALA A 46 -0.98 -2.57 -7.20
N LEU A 47 -0.14 -2.03 -6.30
CA LEU A 47 0.10 -0.58 -6.21
C LEU A 47 0.71 -0.03 -7.51
N GLU A 48 1.69 -0.75 -8.09
CA GLU A 48 2.35 -0.36 -9.33
C GLU A 48 1.35 -0.32 -10.50
N LYS A 49 0.53 -1.37 -10.66
CA LYS A 49 -0.54 -1.39 -11.66
C LYS A 49 -1.49 -0.23 -11.48
N LYS A 50 -1.90 0.07 -10.24
CA LYS A 50 -2.84 1.15 -9.96
C LYS A 50 -2.28 2.52 -10.30
N LEU A 51 -1.00 2.75 -10.01
CA LEU A 51 -0.32 3.99 -10.40
C LEU A 51 -0.15 4.06 -11.92
N ASN A 52 0.21 2.97 -12.59
CA ASN A 52 0.35 2.93 -14.05
C ASN A 52 -0.95 3.21 -14.84
N GLU A 53 -2.12 3.15 -14.21
CA GLU A 53 -3.38 3.64 -14.83
C GLU A 53 -3.39 5.16 -15.07
N ILE A 54 -2.58 5.91 -14.31
CA ILE A 54 -2.60 7.38 -14.27
C ILE A 54 -1.23 8.01 -14.54
N LEU A 55 -0.14 7.30 -14.26
CA LEU A 55 1.23 7.78 -14.39
C LEU A 55 2.20 6.60 -14.56
N GLU A 56 3.13 6.71 -15.51
CA GLU A 56 4.17 5.69 -15.69
C GLU A 56 5.08 5.62 -14.46
N ALA A 57 4.84 4.64 -13.60
CA ALA A 57 5.52 4.40 -12.35
C ALA A 57 6.13 3.01 -12.29
N LYS A 58 7.30 2.95 -11.65
CA LYS A 58 7.91 1.70 -11.21
C LYS A 58 8.09 1.71 -9.71
N LEU A 59 7.63 0.67 -9.04
CA LEU A 59 7.72 0.52 -7.59
C LEU A 59 8.76 -0.53 -7.24
N LEU A 60 9.54 -0.25 -6.20
CA LEU A 60 10.48 -1.20 -5.65
C LEU A 60 10.62 -1.00 -4.15
N VAL A 61 10.82 -2.10 -3.43
CA VAL A 61 11.11 -2.08 -2.00
C VAL A 61 12.61 -2.21 -1.80
N LYS A 62 13.21 -1.25 -1.08
CA LYS A 62 14.63 -1.29 -0.72
C LYS A 62 14.80 -0.94 0.74
N GLY A 63 15.20 -1.93 1.55
CA GLY A 63 15.22 -1.80 3.01
C GLY A 63 13.81 -1.50 3.53
N ASN A 64 13.68 -0.52 4.41
CA ASN A 64 12.38 -0.03 4.91
C ASN A 64 11.85 1.18 4.12
N SER A 65 12.09 1.20 2.81
CA SER A 65 11.61 2.26 1.92
C SER A 65 10.92 1.66 0.70
N LEU A 66 9.73 2.19 0.40
CA LEU A 66 9.07 2.03 -0.88
C LEU A 66 9.54 3.15 -1.79
N ILE A 67 10.17 2.80 -2.90
CA ILE A 67 10.68 3.74 -3.88
C ILE A 67 9.74 3.72 -5.07
N VAL A 68 9.20 4.90 -5.40
CA VAL A 68 8.39 5.14 -6.60
C VAL A 68 9.25 5.90 -7.59
N GLU A 69 9.62 5.27 -8.70
CA GLU A 69 10.33 5.90 -9.81
C GLU A 69 9.32 6.39 -10.85
N LEU A 70 9.43 7.66 -11.23
CA LEU A 70 8.60 8.32 -12.24
C LEU A 70 9.47 8.83 -13.38
N ASN A 71 9.02 8.64 -14.63
CA ASN A 71 9.64 9.24 -15.82
C ASN A 71 9.09 10.65 -16.10
N ALA A 72 8.92 11.47 -15.05
CA ALA A 72 8.36 12.81 -15.14
C ALA A 72 8.86 13.71 -14.00
N ASN A 73 8.67 15.03 -14.16
CA ASN A 73 8.97 16.01 -13.11
C ASN A 73 7.98 15.88 -11.93
N CYS A 74 8.51 15.83 -10.71
CA CYS A 74 7.80 15.48 -9.49
C CYS A 74 6.92 16.57 -8.86
N GLU A 75 7.07 17.83 -9.25
CA GLU A 75 6.54 18.96 -8.44
C GLU A 75 5.04 18.93 -8.19
N LYS A 76 4.27 18.26 -9.06
CA LYS A 76 2.81 18.08 -8.91
C LYS A 76 2.35 16.63 -8.82
N LEU A 77 3.27 15.66 -8.85
CA LEU A 77 2.93 14.23 -8.90
C LEU A 77 3.01 13.55 -7.52
N VAL A 78 3.74 14.13 -6.58
CA VAL A 78 3.93 13.53 -5.23
C VAL A 78 2.61 13.36 -4.51
N GLU A 79 1.77 14.39 -4.51
CA GLU A 79 0.45 14.33 -3.86
C GLU A 79 -0.46 13.28 -4.52
N LEU A 80 -0.45 13.19 -5.86
CA LEU A 80 -1.20 12.19 -6.59
C LEU A 80 -0.76 10.76 -6.25
N VAL A 81 0.56 10.52 -6.18
CA VAL A 81 1.13 9.22 -5.81
C VAL A 81 0.74 8.85 -4.38
N LEU A 82 0.92 9.78 -3.43
CA LEU A 82 0.57 9.57 -2.02
C LEU A 82 -0.92 9.27 -1.85
N ASN A 83 -1.79 10.08 -2.48
CA ASN A 83 -3.23 9.89 -2.40
C ASN A 83 -3.66 8.54 -2.97
N THR A 84 -3.08 8.13 -4.11
CA THR A 84 -3.40 6.85 -4.74
C THR A 84 -2.99 5.66 -3.86
N ILE A 85 -1.75 5.67 -3.36
CA ILE A 85 -1.24 4.60 -2.47
C ILE A 85 -2.05 4.55 -1.18
N ASN A 86 -2.24 5.70 -0.51
CA ASN A 86 -2.94 5.75 0.77
C ASN A 86 -4.40 5.31 0.66
N LYS A 87 -5.08 5.69 -0.43
CA LYS A 87 -6.46 5.26 -0.70
C LYS A 87 -6.53 3.75 -0.84
N MET A 88 -5.63 3.15 -1.63
CA MET A 88 -5.62 1.70 -1.84
C MET A 88 -5.35 0.93 -0.53
N LEU A 89 -4.46 1.44 0.32
CA LEU A 89 -4.20 0.84 1.64
C LEU A 89 -5.41 0.96 2.58
N ALA A 90 -6.07 2.12 2.60
CA ALA A 90 -7.26 2.35 3.41
C ALA A 90 -8.46 1.51 2.95
N ASP A 91 -8.60 1.30 1.64
CA ASP A 91 -9.66 0.45 1.10
C ASP A 91 -9.39 -1.03 1.42
N ALA A 92 -8.13 -1.49 1.35
CA ALA A 92 -7.75 -2.83 1.79
C ALA A 92 -8.00 -3.06 3.30
N GLU A 93 -7.73 -2.07 4.16
CA GLU A 93 -8.08 -2.11 5.59
C GLU A 93 -9.58 -2.32 5.79
N LYS A 94 -10.42 -1.53 5.10
CA LYS A 94 -11.88 -1.65 5.19
C LYS A 94 -12.38 -3.02 4.72
N ASP A 95 -11.80 -3.54 3.64
CA ASP A 95 -12.16 -4.85 3.10
C ASP A 95 -11.81 -5.97 4.08
N LEU A 96 -10.64 -5.89 4.73
CA LEU A 96 -10.24 -6.85 5.77
C LEU A 96 -11.22 -6.82 6.95
N ILE A 97 -11.55 -5.64 7.48
CA ILE A 97 -12.50 -5.49 8.59
C ILE A 97 -13.88 -6.07 8.21
N ARG A 98 -14.31 -5.86 6.98
CA ARG A 98 -15.57 -6.41 6.47
C ARG A 98 -15.52 -7.94 6.40
N LEU A 99 -14.43 -8.51 5.89
CA LEU A 99 -14.25 -9.97 5.82
C LEU A 99 -14.25 -10.60 7.21
N GLU A 100 -13.54 -10.01 8.17
CA GLU A 100 -13.52 -10.47 9.57
C GLU A 100 -14.94 -10.52 10.16
N ARG A 101 -15.75 -9.48 9.92
CA ARG A 101 -17.14 -9.43 10.36
C ARG A 101 -17.97 -10.57 9.75
N VAL A 102 -17.88 -10.76 8.44
CA VAL A 102 -18.65 -11.80 7.72
C VAL A 102 -18.25 -13.20 8.19
N ILE A 103 -16.96 -13.44 8.42
CA ILE A 103 -16.46 -14.72 8.95
C ILE A 103 -17.01 -14.94 10.36
N CYS A 104 -16.90 -13.95 11.25
CA CYS A 104 -17.42 -14.04 12.62
C CYS A 104 -18.92 -14.38 12.64
N GLU A 105 -19.73 -13.69 11.81
CA GLU A 105 -21.16 -13.94 11.69
C GLU A 105 -21.47 -15.35 11.17
N SER A 106 -20.69 -15.82 10.19
CA SER A 106 -20.85 -17.15 9.59
C SER A 106 -20.50 -18.27 10.57
N VAL A 107 -19.40 -18.13 11.30
CA VAL A 107 -18.99 -19.07 12.35
C VAL A 107 -20.01 -19.11 13.48
N LYS A 108 -20.51 -17.95 13.92
CA LYS A 108 -21.55 -17.88 14.96
C LYS A 108 -22.81 -18.66 14.56
N LYS A 109 -23.32 -18.43 13.34
CA LYS A 109 -24.48 -19.16 12.81
C LYS A 109 -24.23 -20.67 12.73
N TYR A 110 -23.04 -21.09 12.31
CA TYR A 110 -22.68 -22.50 12.25
C TYR A 110 -22.69 -23.15 13.65
N VAL A 111 -22.11 -22.48 14.65
CA VAL A 111 -22.08 -22.97 16.03
C VAL A 111 -23.50 -23.05 16.61
N GLU A 112 -24.34 -22.02 16.39
CA GLU A 112 -25.74 -22.02 16.85
C GLU A 112 -26.58 -23.15 16.24
N LYS A 113 -26.31 -23.51 14.97
CA LYS A 113 -27.04 -24.58 14.26
C LYS A 113 -26.63 -26.00 14.69
N ASN A 114 -25.42 -26.18 15.24
CA ASN A 114 -24.87 -27.48 15.64
C ASN A 114 -24.79 -27.64 17.18
N LYS A 115 -25.46 -26.77 17.94
CA LYS A 115 -25.76 -26.95 19.36
C LYS A 115 -27.13 -27.60 19.49
#